data_AF-I7IA39-F1
#
_entry.id   AF-I7IA39-F1
#
_cell.length_a   1.000
_cell.length_b   1.000
_cell.length_c   1.000
_cell.angle_alpha   90.00
_cell.angle_beta   90.00
_cell.angle_gamma   90.00
#
_symmetry.space_group_name_H-M   'P 1'
#
loop_
_entity.id
_entity.type
_entity.pdbx_description
1 polymer ?
#
loop_
_entity_poly.entity_id
_entity_poly.type
_entity_poly.pdbx_seq_one_letter_code
_entity_poly.pdbx_strand_id
1 'polypeptide(L)'
;MGNNISCLTLSGISLSLPSDYDILEVKSQRDDFLQYREELERQVEFFKAKLTEHLKNDDKKNAKYAYCNKKINEELLALVDSSILEILNLLSEIEHKRLYRNVIGTITNGVDTIKKINYAIACQWAINDDYKAITMLINEMPELFSDLRNYIESDNLDAEELDTPTPIKFDHSGINTD
;
A
#
# COMPACT_ATOMS: atom_id res chain seq x y z
N MET A 1 29.59 -17.10 28.77
CA MET A 1 30.35 -15.92 28.29
C MET A 1 30.16 -15.91 26.78
N GLY A 2 29.17 -15.22 26.21
CA GLY A 2 28.88 -13.81 26.37
C GLY A 2 29.46 -13.05 25.17
N ASN A 3 29.05 -13.41 23.95
CA ASN A 3 29.44 -12.64 22.77
C ASN A 3 28.34 -11.63 22.49
N ASN A 4 28.63 -10.41 22.93
CA ASN A 4 27.92 -9.18 22.61
C ASN A 4 27.71 -9.09 21.10
N ILE A 5 26.46 -9.27 20.66
CA ILE A 5 26.02 -8.73 19.39
C ILE A 5 25.83 -7.23 19.66
N SER A 6 26.84 -6.46 19.28
CA SER A 6 26.79 -5.01 19.25
C SER A 6 25.57 -4.57 18.44
N CYS A 7 24.53 -4.12 19.14
CA CYS A 7 23.43 -3.38 18.55
C CYS A 7 23.95 -2.00 18.14
N LEU A 8 24.50 -1.90 16.94
CA LEU A 8 24.64 -0.61 16.28
C LEU A 8 23.28 -0.24 15.69
N THR A 9 22.54 0.55 16.47
CA THR A 9 21.36 1.28 16.03
C THR A 9 21.77 2.36 15.03
N LEU A 10 21.77 2.01 13.76
CA LEU A 10 21.26 2.88 12.71
C LEU A 10 19.90 2.30 12.33
N SER A 11 18.90 3.15 12.11
CA SER A 11 17.53 2.80 11.75
C SER A 11 17.46 2.05 10.41
N GLY A 12 18.04 0.87 10.35
CA GLY A 12 17.72 -0.16 9.39
C GLY A 12 16.45 -0.80 9.90
N ILE A 13 15.31 -0.23 9.49
CA ILE A 13 14.10 -1.03 9.38
C ILE A 13 14.53 -2.22 8.54
N SER A 14 14.69 -3.38 9.18
CA SER A 14 14.83 -4.60 8.41
C SER A 14 13.56 -4.67 7.59
N LEU A 15 13.68 -4.38 6.29
CA LEU A 15 12.58 -4.54 5.35
C LEU A 15 12.40 -6.04 5.11
N SER A 16 12.17 -6.78 6.20
CA SER A 16 11.69 -8.15 6.16
C SER A 16 10.34 -8.05 5.47
N LEU A 17 10.28 -8.59 4.25
CA LEU A 17 9.03 -8.64 3.53
C LEU A 17 8.03 -9.38 4.42
N PRO A 18 6.77 -8.91 4.54
CA PRO A 18 5.73 -9.66 5.20
C PRO A 18 5.76 -11.08 4.65
N SER A 19 5.91 -12.04 5.56
CA SER A 19 5.88 -13.44 5.22
C SER A 19 4.53 -13.79 4.60
N ASP A 20 4.44 -14.90 3.87
CA ASP A 20 3.14 -15.35 3.35
C ASP A 20 2.11 -15.55 4.47
N TYR A 21 2.58 -15.84 5.70
CA TYR A 21 1.75 -15.92 6.89
C TYR A 21 1.16 -14.55 7.27
N ASP A 22 1.96 -13.49 7.27
CA ASP A 22 1.49 -12.14 7.62
C ASP A 22 0.45 -11.63 6.61
N ILE A 23 0.61 -11.96 5.32
CA ILE A 23 -0.40 -11.65 4.29
C ILE A 23 -1.67 -12.47 4.50
N LEU A 24 -1.53 -13.73 4.86
CA LEU A 24 -2.67 -14.59 5.15
C LEU A 24 -3.46 -14.04 6.34
N GLU A 25 -2.77 -13.54 7.36
CA GLU A 25 -3.40 -12.90 8.52
C GLU A 25 -4.16 -11.63 8.14
N VAL A 26 -3.55 -10.73 7.36
CA VAL A 26 -4.23 -9.51 6.87
C VAL A 26 -5.46 -9.87 6.02
N LYS A 27 -5.38 -10.93 5.21
CA LYS A 27 -6.53 -11.44 4.44
C LYS A 27 -7.61 -12.05 5.34
N SER A 28 -7.22 -12.77 6.38
CA SER A 28 -8.16 -13.30 7.38
C SER A 28 -8.90 -12.16 8.08
N GLN A 29 -8.18 -11.12 8.51
CA GLN A 29 -8.78 -9.94 9.14
C GLN A 29 -9.78 -9.25 8.20
N ARG A 30 -9.44 -9.10 6.92
CA ARG A 30 -10.38 -8.58 5.91
C ARG A 30 -11.66 -9.41 5.85
N ASP A 31 -11.53 -10.73 5.80
CA ASP A 31 -12.68 -11.63 5.68
C ASP A 31 -13.56 -11.58 6.93
N ASP A 32 -12.96 -11.42 8.12
CA ASP A 32 -13.69 -11.19 9.37
C ASP A 32 -14.46 -9.86 9.33
N PHE A 33 -13.84 -8.76 8.87
CA PHE A 33 -14.52 -7.47 8.72
C PHE A 33 -15.66 -7.51 7.70
N LEU A 34 -15.53 -8.27 6.61
CA LEU A 34 -16.61 -8.48 5.65
C LEU A 34 -17.79 -9.23 6.27
N GLN A 35 -17.52 -10.27 7.08
CA GLN A 35 -18.57 -10.97 7.82
C GLN A 35 -19.25 -10.06 8.85
N TYR A 36 -18.48 -9.23 9.57
CA TYR A 36 -19.05 -8.25 10.48
C TYR A 36 -19.93 -7.22 9.76
N ARG A 37 -19.52 -6.77 8.56
CA ARG A 37 -20.33 -5.87 7.73
C ARG A 37 -21.67 -6.49 7.38
N GLU A 38 -21.69 -7.74 6.88
CA GLU A 38 -22.93 -8.45 6.54
C GLU A 38 -23.85 -8.65 7.74
N GLU A 39 -23.28 -8.92 8.92
CA GLU A 39 -24.06 -9.04 10.16
C GLU A 39 -24.65 -7.68 10.58
N LEU A 40 -23.87 -6.60 10.49
CA LEU A 40 -24.35 -5.25 10.79
C LEU A 40 -25.45 -4.80 9.84
N GLU A 41 -25.33 -5.08 8.54
CA GLU A 41 -26.37 -4.83 7.54
C GLU A 41 -27.68 -5.54 7.90
N ARG A 42 -27.61 -6.83 8.25
CA ARG A 42 -28.79 -7.59 8.72
C ARG A 42 -29.42 -6.96 9.96
N GLN A 43 -28.61 -6.47 10.91
CA GLN A 43 -29.13 -5.78 12.10
C GLN A 43 -29.78 -4.43 11.77
N VAL A 44 -29.21 -3.65 10.84
CA VAL A 44 -29.80 -2.39 10.38
C VAL A 44 -31.17 -2.64 9.75
N GLU A 45 -31.29 -3.65 8.89
CA GLU A 45 -32.57 -4.04 8.29
C GLU A 45 -33.59 -4.50 9.34
N PHE A 46 -33.16 -5.29 10.31
CA PHE A 46 -33.99 -5.73 11.43
C PHE A 46 -34.52 -4.54 12.26
N PHE A 47 -33.65 -3.59 12.63
CA PHE A 47 -34.08 -2.41 13.39
C PHE A 47 -34.94 -1.47 12.55
N LYS A 48 -34.70 -1.38 11.24
CA LYS A 48 -35.56 -0.64 10.30
C LYS A 48 -36.96 -1.24 10.25
N ALA A 49 -37.07 -2.57 10.14
CA ALA A 49 -38.35 -3.28 10.15
C ALA A 49 -39.12 -3.05 11.47
N LYS A 50 -38.44 -3.22 12.61
CA LYS A 50 -39.03 -2.93 13.94
C LYS A 50 -39.43 -1.49 14.12
N LEU A 51 -38.65 -0.53 13.61
CA LEU A 51 -38.99 0.88 13.66
C LEU A 51 -40.31 1.15 12.92
N THR A 52 -40.47 0.60 11.71
CA THR A 52 -41.75 0.70 10.97
C THR A 52 -42.92 0.05 11.70
N GLU A 53 -42.69 -1.05 12.41
CA GLU A 53 -43.73 -1.72 13.20
C GLU A 53 -44.16 -0.88 14.41
N HIS A 54 -43.19 -0.38 15.20
CA HIS A 54 -43.48 0.45 16.37
C HIS A 54 -44.11 1.80 16.01
N LEU A 55 -43.76 2.37 14.85
CA LEU A 55 -44.41 3.58 14.32
C LEU A 55 -45.87 3.34 13.93
N LYS A 56 -46.20 2.17 13.38
CA LYS A 56 -47.60 1.80 13.08
C LYS A 56 -48.44 1.60 14.34
N ASN A 57 -47.83 1.12 15.41
CA ASN A 57 -48.49 0.84 16.68
C ASN A 57 -48.49 2.05 17.65
N ASP A 58 -48.02 3.24 17.23
CA ASP A 58 -47.83 4.47 18.02
C ASP A 58 -47.01 4.29 19.33
N ASP A 59 -46.13 3.28 19.36
CA ASP A 59 -45.26 3.01 20.50
C ASP A 59 -43.97 3.83 20.41
N LYS A 60 -44.06 5.09 20.86
CA LYS A 60 -42.99 6.09 20.74
C LYS A 60 -41.70 5.73 21.49
N LYS A 61 -41.79 5.00 22.60
CA LYS A 61 -40.60 4.64 23.40
C LYS A 61 -39.76 3.60 22.66
N ASN A 62 -40.40 2.55 22.17
CA ASN A 62 -39.73 1.48 21.45
C ASN A 62 -39.29 1.92 20.05
N ALA A 63 -40.04 2.81 19.39
CA ALA A 63 -39.61 3.44 18.15
C ALA A 63 -38.31 4.25 18.33
N LYS A 64 -38.20 5.07 19.39
CA LYS A 64 -36.97 5.84 19.65
C LYS A 64 -35.76 4.94 19.93
N TYR A 65 -35.97 3.85 20.66
CA TYR A 65 -34.92 2.86 20.92
C TYR A 65 -34.45 2.18 19.63
N ALA A 66 -35.38 1.70 18.80
CA ALA A 66 -35.06 1.10 17.51
C ALA A 66 -34.33 2.07 16.57
N TYR A 67 -34.73 3.35 16.55
CA TYR A 67 -34.04 4.38 15.79
C TYR A 67 -32.61 4.64 16.28
N CYS A 68 -32.40 4.68 17.60
CA CYS A 68 -31.07 4.89 18.18
C CYS A 68 -30.12 3.74 17.82
N ASN A 69 -30.58 2.49 17.97
CA ASN A 69 -29.78 1.31 17.62
C ASN A 69 -29.51 1.24 16.11
N LYS A 70 -30.48 1.60 15.27
CA LYS A 70 -30.28 1.72 13.82
C LYS A 70 -29.15 2.71 13.51
N LYS A 71 -29.17 3.90 14.12
CA LYS A 71 -28.16 4.94 13.90
C LYS A 71 -26.76 4.49 14.34
N ILE A 72 -26.67 3.86 15.50
CA ILE A 72 -25.39 3.32 16.01
C ILE A 72 -24.83 2.26 15.06
N ASN A 73 -25.67 1.37 14.54
CA ASN A 73 -25.22 0.35 13.60
C ASN A 73 -24.83 0.94 12.24
N GLU A 74 -25.48 2.00 11.77
CA GLU A 74 -25.08 2.73 10.55
C GLU A 74 -23.72 3.43 10.74
N GLU A 75 -23.47 4.03 11.92
CA GLU A 75 -22.18 4.64 12.26
C GLU A 75 -21.06 3.58 12.34
N LEU A 76 -21.37 2.41 12.94
CA LEU A 76 -20.42 1.31 13.02
C LEU A 76 -20.14 0.69 11.65
N LEU A 77 -21.14 0.61 10.76
CA LEU A 77 -20.96 0.16 9.38
C LEU A 77 -19.98 1.06 8.63
N ALA A 78 -20.13 2.38 8.75
CA ALA A 78 -19.22 3.34 8.13
C ALA A 78 -17.77 3.19 8.65
N LEU A 79 -17.59 2.89 9.93
CA LEU A 79 -16.27 2.61 10.51
C LEU A 79 -15.67 1.32 9.94
N VAL A 80 -16.46 0.25 9.85
CA VAL A 80 -16.01 -1.03 9.26
C VAL A 80 -15.63 -0.86 7.80
N ASP A 81 -16.40 -0.10 7.01
CA ASP A 81 -16.06 0.20 5.62
C ASP A 81 -14.73 0.96 5.49
N SER A 82 -14.45 1.91 6.40
CA SER A 82 -13.15 2.59 6.48
C SER A 82 -12.02 1.60 6.76
N SER A 83 -12.18 0.71 7.74
CA SER A 83 -11.17 -0.29 8.08
C SER A 83 -10.94 -1.31 6.96
N ILE A 84 -11.98 -1.71 6.22
CA ILE A 84 -11.84 -2.58 5.05
C ILE A 84 -10.99 -1.87 3.97
N LEU A 85 -11.24 -0.58 3.73
CA LEU A 85 -10.49 0.19 2.75
C LEU A 85 -9.02 0.33 3.15
N GLU A 86 -8.73 0.58 4.42
CA GLU A 86 -7.38 0.60 4.97
C GLU A 86 -6.65 -0.73 4.76
N ILE A 87 -7.30 -1.86 5.06
CA ILE A 87 -6.72 -3.19 4.86
C ILE A 87 -6.45 -3.48 3.38
N LEU A 88 -7.33 -3.05 2.47
CA LEU A 88 -7.12 -3.20 1.04
C LEU A 88 -5.92 -2.38 0.53
N ASN A 89 -5.75 -1.15 1.04
CA ASN A 89 -4.60 -0.32 0.71
C ASN A 89 -3.30 -0.97 1.19
N LEU A 90 -3.27 -1.45 2.44
CA LEU A 90 -2.12 -2.17 2.99
C LEU A 90 -1.77 -3.41 2.16
N LEU A 91 -2.78 -4.18 1.74
CA LEU A 91 -2.55 -5.36 0.91
C LEU A 91 -1.96 -4.98 -0.46
N SER A 92 -2.48 -3.93 -1.10
CA SER A 92 -1.95 -3.42 -2.37
C SER A 92 -0.49 -2.96 -2.25
N GLU A 93 -0.14 -2.24 -1.18
CA GLU A 93 1.24 -1.83 -0.95
C GLU A 93 2.19 -3.02 -0.78
N ILE A 94 1.76 -4.06 -0.04
CA ILE A 94 2.56 -5.26 0.16
C ILE A 94 2.77 -6.00 -1.16
N GLU A 95 1.73 -6.12 -1.99
CA GLU A 95 1.81 -6.72 -3.32
C GLU A 95 2.74 -5.94 -4.25
N HIS A 96 2.67 -4.61 -4.23
CA HIS A 96 3.56 -3.74 -5.00
C HIS A 96 5.02 -3.93 -4.56
N LYS A 97 5.30 -3.92 -3.25
CA LYS A 97 6.65 -4.18 -2.70
C LYS A 97 7.19 -5.55 -3.09
N ARG A 98 6.32 -6.58 -3.15
CA ARG A 98 6.67 -7.94 -3.61
C ARG A 98 7.02 -7.97 -5.10
N LEU A 99 6.17 -7.38 -5.94
CA LEU A 99 6.40 -7.32 -7.39
C LEU A 99 7.69 -6.56 -7.70
N TYR A 100 7.90 -5.42 -7.04
CA TYR A 100 9.09 -4.60 -7.20
C TYR A 100 10.37 -5.39 -6.87
N ARG A 101 10.40 -6.08 -5.73
CA ARG A 101 11.54 -6.94 -5.37
C ARG A 101 11.78 -8.05 -6.40
N ASN A 102 10.72 -8.69 -6.89
CA ASN A 102 10.84 -9.75 -7.89
C ASN A 102 11.44 -9.21 -9.20
N VAL A 103 10.98 -8.04 -9.66
CA VAL A 103 11.52 -7.39 -10.87
C VAL A 103 12.99 -6.99 -10.68
N ILE A 104 13.35 -6.40 -9.54
CA ILE A 104 14.76 -6.10 -9.26
C ILE A 104 15.59 -7.38 -9.22
N GLY A 105 15.10 -8.42 -8.54
CA GLY A 105 15.80 -9.70 -8.44
C GLY A 105 16.03 -10.37 -9.80
N THR A 106 15.06 -10.31 -10.71
CA THR A 106 15.25 -10.84 -12.07
C THR A 106 16.23 -10.01 -12.88
N ILE A 107 16.20 -8.68 -12.75
CA ILE A 107 17.18 -7.79 -13.40
C ILE A 107 18.59 -8.07 -12.87
N THR A 108 18.79 -8.15 -11.55
CA THR A 108 20.11 -8.43 -10.96
C THR A 108 20.63 -9.79 -11.37
N ASN A 109 19.78 -10.82 -11.35
CA ASN A 109 20.15 -12.16 -11.80
C ASN A 109 20.47 -12.17 -13.30
N GLY A 110 19.73 -11.40 -14.10
CA GLY A 110 19.99 -11.20 -15.52
C GLY A 110 21.36 -10.56 -15.77
N VAL A 111 21.68 -9.49 -15.05
CA VAL A 111 22.99 -8.81 -15.11
C VAL A 111 24.12 -9.75 -14.72
N ASP A 112 23.97 -10.52 -13.64
CA ASP A 112 24.99 -11.48 -13.21
C ASP A 112 25.18 -12.62 -14.20
N THR A 113 24.09 -13.04 -14.87
CA THR A 113 24.14 -14.03 -15.94
C THR A 113 24.85 -13.48 -17.17
N ILE A 114 24.55 -12.24 -17.56
CA ILE A 114 25.23 -11.54 -18.67
C ILE A 114 26.72 -11.39 -18.36
N LYS A 115 27.10 -11.03 -17.13
CA LYS A 115 28.51 -10.96 -16.71
C LYS A 115 29.20 -12.32 -16.84
N LYS A 116 28.55 -13.40 -16.42
CA LYS A 116 29.10 -14.77 -16.54
C LYS A 116 29.23 -15.22 -18.00
N ILE A 117 28.24 -14.91 -18.84
CA ILE A 117 28.28 -15.17 -20.29
C ILE A 117 29.41 -14.36 -20.92
N ASN A 118 29.51 -13.08 -20.59
CA ASN A 118 30.57 -12.21 -21.09
C ASN A 118 31.95 -12.69 -20.66
N TYR A 119 32.11 -13.19 -19.43
CA TYR A 119 33.35 -13.79 -18.99
C TYR A 119 33.68 -15.08 -19.76
N ALA A 120 32.69 -15.96 -19.97
CA ALA A 120 32.87 -17.19 -20.76
C ALA A 120 33.22 -16.89 -22.23
N ILE A 121 32.57 -15.89 -22.83
CA ILE A 121 32.90 -15.37 -24.16
C ILE A 121 34.30 -14.76 -24.13
N ALA A 122 34.65 -13.89 -23.17
CA ALA A 122 35.99 -13.34 -23.08
C ALA A 122 37.07 -14.43 -22.96
N CYS A 123 36.84 -15.50 -22.20
CA CYS A 123 37.76 -16.64 -22.11
C CYS A 123 37.85 -17.43 -23.42
N GLN A 124 36.75 -17.64 -24.13
CA GLN A 124 36.73 -18.35 -25.41
C GLN A 124 37.40 -17.53 -26.54
N TRP A 125 37.28 -16.21 -26.48
CA TRP A 125 37.79 -15.28 -27.48
C TRP A 125 39.14 -14.67 -27.11
N ALA A 126 39.68 -14.88 -25.91
CA ALA A 126 41.10 -14.67 -25.58
C ALA A 126 42.05 -15.57 -26.39
N ILE A 127 41.48 -16.46 -27.22
CA ILE A 127 42.18 -17.24 -28.25
C ILE A 127 42.27 -16.46 -29.59
N ASN A 128 41.48 -15.40 -29.81
CA ASN A 128 41.46 -14.56 -31.01
C ASN A 128 41.51 -13.05 -30.66
N ASP A 129 42.63 -12.38 -30.97
CA ASP A 129 43.13 -11.07 -30.48
C ASP A 129 42.23 -9.80 -30.58
N ASP A 130 40.99 -9.85 -31.08
CA ASP A 130 40.24 -8.64 -31.49
C ASP A 130 39.31 -7.98 -30.43
N TYR A 131 39.31 -8.42 -29.16
CA TYR A 131 38.20 -8.14 -28.22
C TYR A 131 38.25 -6.87 -27.34
N LYS A 132 39.24 -5.98 -27.55
CA LYS A 132 39.45 -4.81 -26.67
C LYS A 132 38.36 -3.74 -26.77
N ALA A 133 37.63 -3.68 -27.89
CA ALA A 133 36.58 -2.69 -28.12
C ALA A 133 35.23 -3.06 -27.47
N ILE A 134 34.90 -4.35 -27.40
CA ILE A 134 33.60 -4.84 -26.88
C ILE A 134 33.56 -4.79 -25.34
N THR A 135 34.71 -5.02 -24.68
CA THR A 135 34.83 -4.96 -23.21
C THR A 135 34.68 -3.54 -22.64
N MET A 136 34.94 -2.50 -23.44
CA MET A 136 34.81 -1.10 -23.02
C MET A 136 33.33 -0.67 -22.97
N LEU A 137 32.55 -1.03 -23.99
CA LEU A 137 31.10 -0.73 -24.07
C LEU A 137 30.27 -1.41 -22.96
N ILE A 138 30.72 -2.59 -22.51
CA ILE A 138 30.02 -3.39 -21.49
C ILE A 138 30.32 -2.89 -20.07
N ASN A 139 31.48 -2.29 -19.83
CA ASN A 139 31.84 -1.72 -18.53
C ASN A 139 31.12 -0.39 -18.23
N GLU A 140 30.51 0.26 -19.22
CA GLU A 140 29.70 1.48 -19.08
C GLU A 140 28.23 1.20 -18.70
N MET A 141 27.72 -0.02 -18.95
CA MET A 141 26.38 -0.45 -18.57
C MET A 141 26.03 -0.31 -17.06
N PRO A 142 26.90 -0.64 -16.09
CA PRO A 142 26.56 -0.55 -14.67
C PRO A 142 26.25 0.87 -14.18
N GLU A 143 26.78 1.93 -14.81
CA GLU A 143 26.46 3.31 -14.44
C GLU A 143 25.02 3.68 -14.83
N LEU A 144 24.54 3.24 -16.00
CA LEU A 144 23.15 3.46 -16.42
C LEU A 144 22.14 2.74 -15.52
N PHE A 145 22.52 1.58 -14.95
CA PHE A 145 21.65 0.86 -14.01
C PHE A 145 21.75 1.39 -12.57
N SER A 146 22.88 1.98 -12.16
CA SER A 146 22.96 2.69 -10.88
C SER A 146 22.12 3.95 -10.89
N ASP A 147 22.11 4.68 -12.02
CA ASP A 147 21.30 5.89 -12.17
C ASP A 147 19.80 5.55 -12.14
N LEU A 148 19.39 4.45 -12.78
CA LEU A 148 18.03 3.95 -12.69
C LEU A 148 17.66 3.52 -11.26
N ARG A 149 18.57 2.87 -10.54
CA ARG A 149 18.38 2.50 -9.13
C ARG A 149 18.21 3.74 -8.24
N ASN A 150 19.05 4.75 -8.42
CA ASN A 150 19.01 6.00 -7.66
C ASN A 150 17.74 6.81 -7.98
N TYR A 151 17.30 6.84 -9.24
CA TYR A 151 16.04 7.49 -9.65
C TYR A 151 14.81 6.82 -9.02
N ILE A 152 14.82 5.49 -8.87
CA ILE A 152 13.71 4.77 -8.25
C ILE A 152 13.77 4.83 -6.71
N GLU A 153 14.97 4.96 -6.13
CA GLU A 153 15.14 5.22 -4.70
C GLU A 153 14.71 6.66 -4.31
N SER A 154 14.82 7.64 -5.22
CA SER A 154 14.29 9.00 -5.00
C SER A 154 12.76 9.10 -5.06
N ASP A 155 12.07 8.20 -5.77
CA ASP A 155 10.59 8.15 -5.77
C ASP A 155 10.00 7.60 -4.45
N ASN A 156 10.83 7.23 -3.46
CA ASN A 156 10.37 6.88 -2.11
C ASN A 156 10.59 7.98 -1.05
N LEU A 157 10.99 9.19 -1.46
CA LEU A 157 10.99 10.38 -0.64
C LEU A 157 10.36 11.51 -1.45
N ASP A 158 9.03 11.57 -1.42
CA ASP A 158 8.26 12.74 -1.00
C ASP A 158 6.78 12.44 -1.22
N ALA A 159 6.12 12.06 -0.12
CA ALA A 159 4.77 12.55 0.12
C ALA A 159 4.90 14.06 0.31
N GLU A 160 5.10 14.79 -0.79
CA GLU A 160 5.05 16.24 -0.79
C GLU A 160 3.60 16.64 -0.53
N GLU A 161 3.44 17.54 0.45
CA GLU A 161 2.19 18.19 0.82
C GLU A 161 1.36 18.54 -0.42
N LEU A 162 0.19 17.92 -0.57
CA LEU A 162 -0.83 18.49 -1.42
C LEU A 162 -1.34 19.75 -0.72
N ASP A 163 -0.77 20.89 -1.11
CA ASP A 163 -1.19 22.25 -0.75
C ASP A 163 -2.70 22.37 -0.95
N THR A 164 -3.47 22.28 0.13
CA THR A 164 -4.90 22.59 0.10
C THR A 164 -5.02 24.09 -0.17
N PRO A 165 -5.61 24.53 -1.29
CA PRO A 165 -5.71 25.95 -1.58
C PRO A 165 -6.52 26.62 -0.48
N THR A 166 -5.91 27.64 0.12
CA THR A 166 -6.53 28.51 1.11
C THR A 166 -7.85 29.03 0.55
N PRO A 167 -8.96 29.02 1.30
CA PRO A 167 -10.25 29.45 0.79
C PRO A 167 -10.17 30.92 0.38
N ILE A 168 -10.43 31.18 -0.90
CA ILE A 168 -10.59 32.52 -1.46
C ILE A 168 -11.73 33.20 -0.68
N LYS A 169 -11.39 34.25 0.07
CA LYS A 169 -12.38 35.13 0.67
C LYS A 169 -13.08 35.90 -0.45
N PHE A 170 -14.32 35.55 -0.74
CA PHE A 170 -15.20 36.40 -1.54
C PHE A 170 -15.68 37.56 -0.66
N ASP A 171 -15.13 38.74 -0.93
CA ASP A 171 -15.60 39.99 -0.34
C ASP A 171 -16.93 40.35 -1.02
N HIS A 172 -18.05 40.18 -0.31
CA HIS A 172 -19.38 40.58 -0.79
C HIS A 172 -19.68 42.05 -0.45
N SER A 173 -18.70 42.93 -0.63
CA SER A 173 -18.88 44.38 -0.49
C SER A 173 -18.69 45.06 -1.85
N GLY A 174 -19.75 45.12 -2.66
CA GLY A 174 -19.75 46.01 -3.83
C GLY A 174 -20.50 45.57 -5.07
N ILE A 175 -21.76 45.12 -4.95
CA ILE A 175 -22.72 45.28 -6.05
C ILE A 175 -23.94 45.97 -5.48
N ASN A 176 -23.85 47.30 -5.47
CA ASN A 176 -24.97 48.20 -5.36
C ASN A 176 -25.11 48.84 -6.73
N THR A 177 -26.17 48.52 -7.46
CA THR A 177 -26.66 49.29 -8.59
C THR A 177 -28.15 48.99 -8.74
N ASP A 178 -28.94 49.94 -8.24
CA ASP A 178 -30.22 50.45 -8.75
C ASP A 178 -31.26 49.50 -9.33
#